data_AF-A0AAX2ME93-F1
#
_entry.id   AF-A0AAX2ME93-F1
#
_cell.length_a   1.000
_cell.length_b   1.000
_cell.length_c   1.000
_cell.angle_alpha   90.00
_cell.angle_beta   90.00
_cell.angle_gamma   90.00
#
_symmetry.space_group_name_H-M   'P 1'
#
loop_
_entity.id
_entity.type
_entity.pdbx_description
1 polymer ?
#
loop_
_entity_poly.entity_id
_entity_poly.type
_entity_poly.pdbx_seq_one_letter_code
_entity_poly.pdbx_strand_id
1 'polypeptide(L)'
;MPLLSNVYMANAALEGFVNAAAVELPRRLRINLVSPLLLAESEAEYGPLFRGVPLVEARQVARAYSLSIEGAQTGQTYRLGRLD
;
A
#
# COMPACT_ATOMS: atom_id res chain seq x y z
N MET A 1 5.95 -5.24 23.18
CA MET A 1 4.96 -4.72 22.21
C MET A 1 5.71 -3.99 21.12
N PRO A 2 5.46 -4.28 19.83
CA PRO A 2 6.12 -3.56 18.76
C PRO A 2 5.62 -2.10 18.74
N LEU A 3 6.55 -1.15 18.79
CA LEU A 3 6.28 0.29 18.66
C LEU A 3 6.19 0.63 17.17
N LEU A 4 5.00 0.46 16.58
CA LEU A 4 4.77 0.68 15.15
C LEU A 4 4.11 2.02 14.84
N SER A 5 3.90 2.89 15.83
CA SER A 5 3.16 4.14 15.66
C SER A 5 3.73 5.06 14.57
N ASN A 6 5.06 5.10 14.42
CA ASN A 6 5.73 5.83 13.35
C ASN A 6 5.45 5.24 11.96
N VAL A 7 5.36 3.90 11.84
CA VAL A 7 5.02 3.21 10.59
C VAL A 7 3.57 3.51 10.20
N TYR A 8 2.64 3.41 11.15
CA TYR A 8 1.23 3.78 10.90
C TYR A 8 1.08 5.26 10.53
N MET A 9 1.78 6.16 11.21
CA MET A 9 1.80 7.58 10.88
C MET A 9 2.30 7.83 9.46
N ALA A 10 3.43 7.21 9.06
CA ALA A 10 3.98 7.37 7.73
C ALA A 10 3.02 6.86 6.64
N ASN A 11 2.41 5.69 6.84
CA ASN A 11 1.45 5.13 5.89
C ASN A 11 0.20 6.01 5.74
N ALA A 12 -0.36 6.50 6.85
CA ALA A 12 -1.52 7.40 6.83
C ALA A 12 -1.19 8.74 6.16
N ALA A 13 0.01 9.28 6.40
CA ALA A 13 0.48 10.50 5.74
C ALA A 13 0.60 10.32 4.22
N LEU A 14 1.11 9.16 3.76
CA LEU A 14 1.17 8.83 2.34
C LEU A 14 -0.22 8.74 1.70
N GLU A 15 -1.21 8.15 2.38
CA GLU A 15 -2.59 8.10 1.88
C GLU A 15 -3.17 9.51 1.65
N GLY A 16 -3.04 10.40 2.63
CA GLY A 16 -3.50 11.78 2.50
C GLY A 16 -2.74 12.57 1.44
N PHE A 17 -1.41 12.43 1.41
CA PHE A 17 -0.55 13.11 0.43
C PHE A 17 -0.88 12.69 -1.01
N VAL A 18 -1.00 11.38 -1.29
CA VAL A 18 -1.28 10.87 -2.64
C VAL A 18 -2.65 11.35 -3.12
N ASN A 19 -3.65 11.36 -2.25
CA ASN A 19 -4.98 11.85 -2.59
C ASN A 19 -4.98 13.34 -2.95
N ALA A 20 -4.33 14.18 -2.14
CA ALA A 20 -4.25 15.62 -2.37
C ALA A 20 -3.36 15.98 -3.56
N ALA A 21 -2.17 15.39 -3.66
CA ALA A 21 -1.23 15.69 -4.74
C ALA A 21 -1.81 15.34 -6.13
N ALA A 22 -2.64 14.30 -6.21
CA ALA A 22 -3.24 13.87 -7.47
C ALA A 22 -4.07 14.94 -8.20
N VAL A 23 -4.61 15.95 -7.49
CA VAL A 23 -5.36 17.06 -8.10
C VAL A 23 -4.48 18.24 -8.52
N GLU A 24 -3.23 18.30 -8.06
CA GLU A 24 -2.30 19.42 -8.31
C GLU A 24 -1.17 19.07 -9.30
N LEU A 25 -1.02 17.79 -9.66
CA LEU A 25 0.09 17.32 -10.48
C LEU A 25 0.09 17.94 -11.90
N PRO A 26 1.19 18.57 -12.35
CA PRO A 26 1.27 19.19 -13.66
C PRO A 26 1.48 18.15 -14.77
N ARG A 27 1.32 18.56 -16.03
CA ARG A 27 1.67 17.76 -17.23
C ARG A 27 0.99 16.38 -17.31
N ARG A 28 -0.22 16.25 -16.75
CA ARG A 28 -0.97 14.99 -16.69
C ARG A 28 -0.18 13.87 -15.98
N LEU A 29 0.71 14.22 -15.06
CA LEU A 29 1.33 13.22 -14.18
C LEU A 29 0.26 12.60 -13.27
N ARG A 30 0.46 11.33 -12.93
CA ARG A 30 -0.44 10.56 -12.06
C ARG A 30 0.34 10.04 -10.86
N ILE A 31 -0.36 9.87 -9.75
CA ILE A 31 0.18 9.27 -8.53
C ILE A 31 -0.90 8.39 -7.90
N ASN A 32 -0.52 7.21 -7.43
CA ASN A 32 -1.36 6.31 -6.64
C ASN A 32 -0.50 5.64 -5.57
N LEU A 33 -1.15 5.02 -4.59
CA LEU A 33 -0.53 4.29 -3.49
C LEU A 33 -0.91 2.81 -3.55
N VAL A 34 0.07 1.93 -3.35
CA VAL A 34 -0.16 0.49 -3.13
C VAL A 34 0.11 0.20 -1.65
N SER A 35 -0.89 -0.35 -0.96
CA SER A 35 -0.87 -0.58 0.49
C SER A 35 -1.26 -2.03 0.80
N PRO A 36 -0.28 -2.96 0.83
CA PRO A 36 -0.53 -4.35 1.18
C PRO A 36 -0.41 -4.60 2.70
N LEU A 37 -1.07 -5.64 3.18
CA LEU A 37 -0.71 -6.32 4.43
C LEU A 37 0.59 -7.13 4.25
N LEU A 38 0.96 -7.93 5.26
CA LEU A 38 2.21 -8.69 5.27
C LEU A 38 2.33 -9.59 4.03
N LEU A 39 3.48 -9.53 3.36
CA LEU A 39 3.77 -10.42 2.24
C LEU A 39 3.98 -11.85 2.72
N ALA A 40 3.41 -12.83 2.02
CA ALA A 40 3.61 -14.24 2.32
C ALA A 40 5.10 -14.62 2.27
N GLU A 41 5.84 -14.09 1.30
CA GLU A 41 7.28 -14.28 1.14
C GLU A 41 8.11 -13.71 2.29
N SER A 42 7.54 -12.85 3.12
CA SER A 42 8.19 -12.24 4.28
C SER A 42 7.67 -12.78 5.63
N GLU A 43 6.81 -13.81 5.61
CA GLU A 43 6.23 -14.39 6.83
C GLU A 43 7.29 -14.95 7.78
N ALA A 44 8.32 -15.63 7.24
CA ALA A 44 9.38 -16.21 8.05
C ALA A 44 10.13 -15.18 8.91
N GLU A 45 10.25 -13.94 8.42
CA GLU A 45 10.94 -12.86 9.10
C GLU A 45 10.00 -12.02 9.99
N TYR A 46 8.84 -11.62 9.46
CA TYR A 46 7.96 -10.65 10.13
C TYR A 46 6.68 -11.25 10.72
N GLY A 47 6.32 -12.50 10.40
CA GLY A 47 5.12 -13.17 10.91
C GLY A 47 4.94 -13.09 12.43
N PRO A 48 6.00 -13.24 13.26
CA PRO A 48 5.87 -13.09 14.71
C PRO A 48 5.38 -11.71 15.18
N LEU A 49 5.58 -10.65 14.40
CA LEU A 49 5.13 -9.27 14.69
C LEU A 49 3.67 -9.02 14.26
N PHE A 50 3.14 -9.83 13.34
CA PHE A 50 1.85 -9.62 12.67
C PHE A 50 0.94 -10.86 12.76
N ARG A 51 0.90 -11.52 13.93
CA ARG A 51 0.04 -12.70 14.12
C ARG A 51 -1.43 -12.37 13.88
N GLY A 52 -2.09 -13.20 13.07
CA GLY A 52 -3.51 -13.02 12.71
C GLY A 52 -3.75 -12.01 11.59
N VAL A 53 -2.71 -11.37 11.05
CA VAL A 53 -2.82 -10.53 9.85
C VAL A 53 -2.83 -11.43 8.61
N PRO A 54 -3.80 -11.27 7.68
CA PRO A 54 -3.80 -12.00 6.42
C PRO A 54 -2.54 -11.72 5.61
N LEU A 55 -2.00 -12.77 5.00
CA LEU A 55 -0.87 -12.66 4.09
C LEU A 55 -1.33 -12.26 2.70
N VAL A 56 -0.47 -11.53 1.99
CA VAL A 56 -0.66 -11.12 0.59
C VAL A 56 0.48 -11.69 -0.24
N GLU A 57 0.17 -12.31 -1.36
CA GLU A 57 1.22 -12.80 -2.27
C GLU A 57 1.89 -11.60 -2.97
N ALA A 58 3.22 -11.55 -3.05
CA ALA A 58 3.92 -10.44 -3.71
C ALA A 58 3.48 -10.25 -5.18
N ARG A 59 3.08 -11.33 -5.86
CA ARG A 59 2.52 -11.28 -7.21
C ARG A 59 1.23 -10.44 -7.31
N GLN A 60 0.41 -10.39 -6.26
CA GLN A 60 -0.80 -9.57 -6.22
C GLN A 60 -0.44 -8.09 -6.04
N VAL A 61 0.56 -7.80 -5.20
CA VAL A 61 1.11 -6.45 -5.03
C VAL A 61 1.71 -5.93 -6.33
N ALA A 62 2.50 -6.76 -7.03
CA ALA A 62 3.04 -6.42 -8.35
C ALA A 62 1.94 -6.07 -9.36
N ARG A 63 0.81 -6.79 -9.36
CA ARG A 63 -0.34 -6.46 -10.22
C ARG A 63 -0.98 -5.11 -9.88
N ALA A 64 -1.03 -4.71 -8.61
CA ALA A 64 -1.52 -3.37 -8.23
C ALA A 64 -0.59 -2.26 -8.73
N TYR A 65 0.73 -2.48 -8.68
CA TYR A 65 1.69 -1.58 -9.33
C TYR A 65 1.45 -1.51 -10.84
N SER A 66 1.34 -2.65 -11.54
CA SER A 66 1.02 -2.66 -12.97
C SER A 66 -0.30 -1.95 -13.29
N LEU A 67 -1.35 -2.15 -12.49
CA LEU A 67 -2.62 -1.45 -12.67
C LEU A 67 -2.47 0.07 -12.52
N SER A 68 -1.67 0.53 -11.56
CA SER A 68 -1.35 1.95 -11.40
C SER A 68 -0.60 2.52 -12.61
N ILE A 69 0.38 1.77 -13.12
CA ILE A 69 1.25 2.21 -14.22
C ILE A 69 0.49 2.22 -15.55
N GLU A 70 -0.11 1.10 -15.92
CA GLU A 70 -0.77 0.88 -17.21
C GLU A 70 -2.17 1.49 -17.27
N GLY A 71 -2.83 1.65 -16.11
CA GLY A 71 -4.15 2.26 -16.01
C GLY A 71 -4.13 3.79 -16.09
N ALA A 72 -5.32 4.39 -16.11
CA ALA A 72 -5.49 5.84 -16.15
C ALA A 72 -5.82 6.48 -14.79
N GLN A 73 -5.91 5.67 -13.72
CA GLN A 73 -6.31 6.13 -12.38
C GLN A 73 -5.25 7.03 -11.73
N THR A 74 -5.70 7.99 -10.91
CA THR A 74 -4.85 8.86 -10.08
C THR A 74 -5.54 9.10 -8.72
N GLY A 75 -4.77 9.37 -7.68
CA GLY A 75 -5.24 9.61 -6.31
C GLY A 75 -5.84 8.39 -5.61
N GLN A 76 -5.55 7.18 -6.11
CA GLN A 76 -6.10 5.93 -5.57
C GLN A 76 -5.18 5.29 -4.54
N THR A 77 -5.79 4.58 -3.58
CA THR A 77 -5.09 3.66 -2.67
C THR A 77 -5.54 2.23 -2.94
N TYR A 78 -4.67 1.42 -3.55
CA TYR A 78 -4.89 0.00 -3.78
C TYR A 78 -4.57 -0.78 -2.51
N ARG A 79 -5.60 -1.16 -1.76
CA ARG A 79 -5.46 -1.95 -0.52
C ARG A 79 -5.52 -3.44 -0.82
N LEU A 80 -4.53 -4.18 -0.33
CA LEU A 80 -4.39 -5.63 -0.56
C LEU A 80 -4.25 -6.34 0.78
N GLY A 81 -4.97 -7.45 0.93
CA GLY A 81 -5.16 -8.06 2.24
C GLY A 81 -6.14 -7.21 3.06
N ARG A 82 -7.37 -7.70 3.20
CA ARG A 82 -8.33 -7.12 4.14
C ARG A 82 -8.73 -8.22 5.09
N LEU A 83 -8.89 -7.83 6.35
CA LEU A 83 -9.77 -8.52 7.27
C LEU A 83 -11.15 -7.96 6.95
N ASP A 84 -11.94 -8.70 6.20
CA ASP A 84 -13.37 -8.43 6.06
C ASP A 84 -14.10 -8.60 7.39
#